data_AF-A0A7C5W4Z2-F1
#
_entry.id   AF-A0A7C5W4Z2-F1
#
_cell.length_a   1.000
_cell.length_b   1.000
_cell.length_c   1.000
_cell.angle_alpha   90.00
_cell.angle_beta   90.00
_cell.angle_gamma   90.00
#
_symmetry.space_group_name_H-M   'P 1'
#
loop_
_entity.id
_entity.type
_entity.pdbx_description
1 polymer ?
#
loop_
_entity_poly.entity_id
_entity_poly.type
_entity_poly.pdbx_seq_one_letter_code
_entity_poly.pdbx_strand_id
1 'polypeptide(L)'
;MTLTKEQIKKVENTIRESLRNKFLSYKPETSNMPFHYRLLGKDRMALYSFIQSLNTTFGTSIFEPVAETLASLRFPVAHKQFVVGDTISEHAQLEIQHIMNELTTGVKNPNKIEEIERIRKVANSGKINKLKTVKVDLFVQDKDGCVHLFDLKTAKPNISNFKDFKRTLLEWI
;
A
#
# COMPACT_ATOMS: atom_id res chain seq x y z
N MET A 1 -2.66 21.33 12.11
CA MET A 1 -1.27 21.77 12.25
C MET A 1 -0.74 22.13 10.87
N THR A 2 -0.07 23.28 10.74
CA THR A 2 0.57 23.73 9.50
C THR A 2 2.00 23.18 9.40
N LEU A 3 2.39 22.76 8.20
CA LEU A 3 3.77 22.34 7.91
C LEU A 3 4.73 23.54 8.00
N THR A 4 5.96 23.31 8.45
CA THR A 4 6.98 24.37 8.43
C THR A 4 7.42 24.66 7.00
N LYS A 5 8.00 25.85 6.75
CA LYS A 5 8.50 26.24 5.43
C LYS A 5 9.51 25.23 4.86
N GLU A 6 10.36 24.67 5.72
CA GLU A 6 11.34 23.67 5.32
C GLU A 6 10.67 22.35 4.92
N GLN A 7 9.64 21.92 5.66
CA GLN A 7 8.86 20.73 5.34
C GLN A 7 8.14 20.89 3.99
N ILE A 8 7.53 22.05 3.76
CA ILE A 8 6.89 22.38 2.49
C ILE A 8 7.91 22.30 1.35
N LYS A 9 9.07 22.94 1.51
CA LYS A 9 10.13 22.92 0.49
C LYS A 9 10.62 21.49 0.19
N LYS A 10 10.77 20.66 1.22
CA LYS A 10 11.20 19.26 1.05
C LYS A 10 10.14 18.45 0.28
N VAL A 11 8.87 18.57 0.66
CA VAL A 11 7.76 17.91 -0.04
C VAL A 11 7.64 18.39 -1.49
N GLU A 12 7.73 19.70 -1.75
CA GLU A 12 7.72 20.27 -3.09
C GLU A 12 8.85 19.73 -3.97
N ASN A 13 10.06 19.63 -3.42
CA ASN A 13 11.20 19.08 -4.13
C ASN A 13 10.99 17.60 -4.47
N THR A 14 10.51 16.79 -3.52
CA THR A 14 10.17 15.39 -3.76
C THR A 14 9.14 15.25 -4.89
N ILE A 15 8.04 16.02 -4.85
CA ILE A 15 7.01 15.99 -5.90
C ILE A 15 7.62 16.38 -7.25
N ARG A 16 8.42 17.45 -7.29
CA ARG A 16 9.05 17.95 -8.51
C ARG A 16 9.99 16.92 -9.13
N GLU A 17 10.83 16.29 -8.33
CA GLU A 17 11.78 15.27 -8.79
C GLU A 17 11.04 14.04 -9.32
N SER A 18 10.03 13.56 -8.61
CA SER A 18 9.21 12.42 -9.05
C SER A 18 8.51 12.68 -10.38
N LEU A 19 7.93 13.88 -10.56
CA LEU A 19 7.31 14.28 -11.83
C LEU A 19 8.32 14.38 -12.96
N ARG A 20 9.48 15.02 -12.72
CA ARG A 20 10.55 15.15 -13.73
C ARG A 20 11.06 13.79 -14.19
N ASN A 21 11.36 12.90 -13.24
CA ASN A 21 11.82 11.55 -13.55
C ASN A 21 10.78 10.80 -14.40
N LYS A 22 9.49 10.96 -14.08
CA LYS A 22 8.43 10.31 -14.84
C LYS A 22 8.29 10.85 -16.26
N PHE A 23 8.37 12.16 -16.45
CA PHE A 23 8.33 12.75 -17.79
C PHE A 23 9.50 12.31 -18.65
N LEU A 24 10.69 12.16 -18.06
CA LEU A 24 11.89 11.70 -18.76
C LEU A 24 11.82 10.20 -19.11
N SER A 25 11.20 9.38 -18.26
CA SER A 25 11.19 7.92 -18.40
C SER A 25 9.91 7.36 -19.03
N TYR A 26 8.93 8.20 -19.39
CA TYR A 26 7.63 7.72 -19.86
C TYR A 26 7.76 6.91 -21.15
N LYS A 27 7.20 5.71 -21.11
CA LYS A 27 6.97 4.85 -22.28
C LYS A 27 5.53 4.32 -22.19
N PRO A 28 4.78 4.30 -23.31
CA PRO A 28 3.48 3.63 -23.34
C PRO A 28 3.64 2.15 -22.93
N GLU A 29 2.71 1.63 -22.13
CA GLU A 29 2.75 0.24 -21.65
C GLU A 29 2.68 -0.78 -22.79
N THR A 30 1.97 -0.44 -23.87
CA THR A 30 1.89 -1.27 -25.08
C THR A 30 1.62 -0.41 -26.30
N SER A 31 2.18 -0.79 -27.45
CA SER A 31 1.86 -0.21 -28.75
C SER A 31 0.73 -0.96 -29.48
N ASN A 32 0.34 -2.14 -29.00
CA ASN A 32 -0.57 -3.05 -29.69
C ASN A 32 -1.96 -3.03 -29.05
N MET A 33 -2.75 -2.03 -29.43
CA MET A 33 -4.14 -1.87 -28.97
C MET A 33 -5.11 -1.69 -30.15
N PRO A 34 -5.20 -2.65 -31.10
CA PRO A 34 -5.92 -2.48 -32.36
C PRO A 34 -7.41 -2.15 -32.17
N PHE A 35 -8.07 -2.80 -31.20
CA PHE A 35 -9.46 -2.50 -30.87
C PHE A 35 -9.63 -1.08 -30.33
N HIS A 36 -8.82 -0.68 -29.34
CA HIS A 36 -8.90 0.66 -28.76
C HIS A 36 -8.54 1.75 -29.76
N TYR A 37 -7.55 1.53 -30.62
CA TYR A 37 -7.22 2.48 -31.68
C TYR A 37 -8.36 2.65 -32.68
N ARG A 38 -9.06 1.57 -33.03
CA ARG A 38 -10.22 1.67 -33.92
C ARG A 38 -11.40 2.37 -33.25
N LEU A 39 -11.62 2.13 -31.97
CA LEU A 39 -12.76 2.67 -31.22
C LEU A 39 -12.57 4.15 -30.80
N LEU A 40 -11.38 4.50 -30.29
CA LEU A 40 -11.12 5.78 -29.64
C LEU A 40 -10.11 6.65 -30.38
N GLY A 41 -9.38 6.08 -31.35
CA GLY A 41 -8.29 6.76 -32.04
C GLY A 41 -6.97 6.71 -31.26
N LYS A 42 -5.86 6.89 -31.99
CA LYS A 42 -4.51 6.79 -31.43
C LYS A 42 -4.21 7.93 -30.44
N ASP A 43 -4.62 9.15 -30.75
CA ASP A 43 -4.31 10.32 -29.91
C ASP A 43 -4.97 10.26 -28.53
N ARG A 44 -6.24 9.85 -28.48
CA ARG A 44 -6.97 9.66 -27.21
C ARG A 44 -6.34 8.55 -26.38
N MET A 45 -5.83 7.49 -27.03
CA MET A 45 -5.12 6.42 -26.35
C MET A 45 -3.75 6.82 -25.82
N ALA A 46 -3.00 7.64 -26.57
CA ALA A 46 -1.76 8.20 -26.08
C ALA A 46 -1.97 9.08 -24.84
N LEU A 47 -2.98 9.96 -24.87
CA LEU A 47 -3.33 10.80 -23.72
C LEU A 47 -3.80 9.97 -22.52
N TYR A 48 -4.68 9.00 -22.74
CA TYR A 48 -5.16 8.11 -21.68
C TYR A 48 -4.01 7.35 -21.03
N SER A 49 -3.13 6.73 -21.83
CA SER A 49 -1.97 5.99 -21.31
C SER A 49 -1.03 6.89 -20.51
N PHE A 50 -0.84 8.13 -20.97
CA PHE A 50 -0.03 9.12 -20.25
C PHE A 50 -0.65 9.50 -18.89
N ILE A 51 -1.94 9.83 -18.86
CA ILE A 51 -2.65 10.17 -17.61
C ILE A 51 -2.67 8.98 -16.65
N GLN A 52 -2.93 7.77 -17.15
CA GLN A 52 -2.93 6.57 -16.34
C GLN A 52 -1.55 6.30 -15.73
N SER A 53 -0.51 6.47 -16.54
CA SER A 53 0.88 6.38 -16.12
C SER A 53 1.25 7.43 -15.06
N LEU A 54 0.70 8.64 -15.12
CA LEU A 54 0.85 9.63 -14.04
C LEU A 54 0.12 9.21 -12.77
N ASN A 55 -1.12 8.74 -12.88
CA ASN A 55 -1.91 8.29 -11.73
C ASN A 55 -1.25 7.13 -10.97
N THR A 56 -0.67 6.16 -11.68
CA THR A 56 0.09 5.06 -11.04
C THR A 56 1.38 5.55 -10.38
N THR A 57 2.04 6.53 -10.99
CA THR A 57 3.24 7.18 -10.43
C THR A 57 2.93 7.93 -9.15
N PHE A 58 1.74 8.53 -9.03
CA PHE A 58 1.36 9.23 -7.81
C PHE A 58 1.33 8.31 -6.60
N GLY A 59 0.84 7.07 -6.75
CA GLY A 59 0.92 6.03 -5.73
C GLY A 59 2.32 5.85 -5.17
N THR A 60 3.17 5.21 -5.97
CA THR A 60 4.48 4.72 -5.51
C THR A 60 5.58 5.76 -5.50
N SER A 61 5.52 6.72 -6.41
CA SER A 61 6.61 7.68 -6.61
C SER A 61 6.33 9.04 -5.98
N ILE A 62 5.10 9.31 -5.51
CA ILE A 62 4.78 10.57 -4.82
C ILE A 62 4.29 10.31 -3.40
N PHE A 63 3.20 9.57 -3.22
CA PHE A 63 2.59 9.43 -1.89
C PHE A 63 3.51 8.72 -0.90
N GLU A 64 4.13 7.61 -1.29
CA GLU A 64 5.11 6.90 -0.45
C GLU A 64 6.30 7.81 -0.02
N PRO A 65 7.08 8.45 -0.93
CA PRO A 65 8.16 9.35 -0.54
C PRO A 65 7.73 10.57 0.27
N VAL A 66 6.56 11.15 -0.03
CA VAL A 66 6.02 12.28 0.74
C VAL A 66 5.63 11.82 2.14
N ALA A 67 4.99 10.66 2.27
CA ALA A 67 4.60 10.11 3.57
C ALA A 67 5.83 9.79 4.43
N GLU A 68 6.86 9.19 3.85
CA GLU A 68 8.16 8.96 4.52
C GLU A 68 8.80 10.28 4.96
N THR A 69 8.83 11.27 4.06
CA THR A 69 9.37 12.61 4.38
C THR A 69 8.65 13.23 5.56
N LEU A 70 7.30 13.18 5.56
CA LEU A 70 6.46 13.72 6.63
C LEU A 70 6.64 12.96 7.95
N ALA A 71 6.71 11.64 7.90
CA ALA A 71 6.89 10.80 9.08
C ALA A 71 8.26 10.99 9.71
N SER A 72 9.33 11.04 8.90
CA SER A 72 10.73 11.23 9.35
C SER A 72 10.96 12.53 10.13
N LEU A 73 10.04 13.51 10.02
CA LEU A 73 10.14 14.78 10.74
C LEU A 73 9.62 14.70 12.19
N ARG A 74 8.84 13.66 12.51
CA ARG A 74 8.20 13.50 13.83
C ARG A 74 8.61 12.22 14.53
N PHE A 75 8.84 11.18 13.76
CA PHE A 75 9.10 9.84 14.24
C PHE A 75 10.58 9.50 14.09
N PRO A 76 11.18 8.81 15.07
CA PRO A 76 12.59 8.42 15.01
C PRO A 76 12.90 7.49 13.83
N VAL A 77 11.94 6.65 13.42
CA VAL A 77 12.10 5.72 12.29
C VAL A 77 10.92 5.87 11.35
N ALA A 78 11.23 6.08 10.07
CA ALA A 78 10.26 6.03 8.98
C ALA A 78 10.93 5.46 7.73
N HIS A 79 10.30 4.45 7.14
CA HIS A 79 10.81 3.78 5.94
C HIS A 79 9.67 3.49 4.98
N LYS A 80 9.84 3.86 3.71
CA LYS A 80 8.97 3.36 2.66
C LYS A 80 9.32 1.93 2.23
N GLN A 81 8.37 1.20 1.67
CA GLN A 81 8.55 -0.14 1.09
C GLN A 81 9.23 -1.15 2.03
N PHE A 82 8.77 -1.19 3.28
CA PHE A 82 9.32 -2.03 4.33
C PHE A 82 8.89 -3.50 4.18
N VAL A 83 9.81 -4.43 4.46
CA VAL A 83 9.55 -5.88 4.41
C VAL A 83 9.29 -6.38 5.83
N VAL A 84 8.07 -6.82 6.11
CA VAL A 84 7.64 -7.27 7.46
C VAL A 84 8.19 -8.65 7.82
N GLY A 85 8.39 -9.50 6.82
CA GLY A 85 8.88 -10.87 7.00
C GLY A 85 8.41 -11.77 5.85
N ASP A 86 8.85 -13.03 5.83
CA ASP A 86 8.50 -14.00 4.78
C ASP A 86 7.90 -15.29 5.34
N THR A 87 7.44 -15.28 6.60
CA THR A 87 6.91 -16.45 7.29
C THR A 87 5.64 -16.16 8.06
N ILE A 88 4.75 -17.15 8.12
CA ILE A 88 3.52 -17.12 8.92
C ILE A 88 3.21 -18.54 9.42
N SER A 89 2.60 -18.67 10.61
CA SER A 89 2.18 -19.99 11.09
C SER A 89 0.91 -20.47 10.39
N GLU A 90 0.80 -21.78 10.18
CA GLU A 90 -0.38 -22.42 9.59
C GLU A 90 -1.65 -22.09 10.37
N HIS A 91 -1.58 -22.10 11.72
CA HIS A 91 -2.74 -21.75 12.54
C HIS A 91 -3.12 -20.27 12.43
N ALA A 92 -2.14 -19.36 12.29
CA ALA A 92 -2.45 -17.95 12.01
C ALA A 92 -3.12 -17.78 10.65
N GLN A 93 -2.68 -18.50 9.61
CA GLN A 93 -3.34 -18.46 8.30
C GLN A 93 -4.80 -18.95 8.37
N LEU A 94 -5.06 -20.02 9.12
CA LEU A 94 -6.41 -20.52 9.36
C LEU A 94 -7.26 -19.50 10.11
N GLU A 95 -6.72 -18.89 11.16
CA GLU A 95 -7.43 -17.87 11.95
C GLU A 95 -7.76 -16.62 11.13
N ILE A 96 -6.82 -16.15 10.30
CA ILE A 96 -7.05 -15.07 9.33
C ILE A 96 -8.18 -15.45 8.38
N GLN A 97 -8.21 -16.68 7.88
CA GLN A 97 -9.28 -17.15 7.00
C GLN A 97 -10.64 -17.15 7.73
N HIS A 98 -10.69 -17.56 8.99
CA HIS A 98 -11.91 -17.51 9.81
C HIS A 98 -12.40 -16.07 10.01
N ILE A 99 -11.51 -15.15 10.37
CA ILE A 99 -11.83 -13.71 10.48
C ILE A 99 -12.38 -13.18 9.14
N MET A 100 -11.71 -13.47 8.03
CA MET A 100 -12.14 -13.02 6.70
C MET A 100 -13.53 -13.55 6.32
N ASN A 101 -13.83 -14.80 6.69
CA ASN A 101 -15.14 -15.41 6.46
C ASN A 101 -16.22 -14.69 7.29
N GLU A 102 -15.99 -14.50 8.60
CA GLU A 102 -16.93 -13.80 9.51
C GLU A 102 -17.25 -12.38 9.03
N LEU A 103 -16.24 -11.64 8.57
CA LEU A 103 -16.40 -10.29 8.04
C LEU A 103 -17.15 -10.27 6.70
N THR A 104 -16.88 -11.25 5.83
CA THR A 104 -17.49 -11.31 4.50
C THR A 104 -18.95 -11.75 4.55
N THR A 105 -19.31 -12.63 5.48
CA THR A 105 -20.70 -13.10 5.66
C THR A 105 -21.54 -12.14 6.50
N GLY A 106 -20.93 -11.11 7.10
CA GLY A 106 -21.63 -10.14 7.94
C GLY A 106 -22.05 -10.72 9.31
N VAL A 107 -21.52 -11.89 9.69
CA VAL A 107 -21.75 -12.47 11.02
C VAL A 107 -21.14 -11.58 12.11
N LYS A 108 -20.05 -10.87 11.78
CA LYS A 108 -19.33 -10.01 12.72
C LYS A 108 -18.92 -8.68 12.07
N ASN A 109 -18.94 -7.62 12.88
CA ASN A 109 -18.39 -6.33 12.48
C ASN A 109 -16.87 -6.28 12.68
N PRO A 110 -16.12 -5.49 11.87
CA PRO A 110 -14.67 -5.34 12.04
C PRO A 110 -14.29 -4.86 13.44
N ASN A 111 -13.34 -5.56 14.07
CA ASN A 111 -12.81 -5.19 15.38
C ASN A 111 -11.31 -5.42 15.43
N LYS A 112 -10.54 -4.36 15.17
CA LYS A 112 -9.07 -4.43 15.07
C LYS A 112 -8.41 -5.06 16.30
N ILE A 113 -8.85 -4.69 17.51
CA ILE A 113 -8.22 -5.16 18.75
C ILE A 113 -8.44 -6.67 18.90
N GLU A 114 -9.67 -7.11 18.71
CA GLU A 114 -10.03 -8.52 18.83
C GLU A 114 -9.36 -9.39 17.76
N GLU A 115 -9.34 -8.94 16.50
CA GLU A 115 -8.70 -9.64 15.39
C GLU A 115 -7.20 -9.84 15.63
N ILE A 116 -6.50 -8.80 16.12
CA ILE A 116 -5.08 -8.87 16.47
C ILE A 116 -4.86 -9.92 17.57
N GLU A 117 -5.65 -9.88 18.63
CA GLU A 117 -5.48 -10.81 19.76
C GLU A 117 -5.80 -12.26 19.38
N ARG A 118 -6.76 -12.49 18.47
CA ARG A 118 -7.03 -13.83 17.92
C ARG A 118 -5.82 -14.39 17.18
N ILE A 119 -5.21 -13.60 16.29
CA ILE A 119 -4.05 -14.02 15.51
C ILE A 119 -2.83 -14.25 16.42
N ARG A 120 -2.55 -13.31 17.34
CA ARG A 120 -1.42 -13.42 18.28
C ARG A 120 -1.44 -14.69 19.13
N LYS A 121 -2.63 -15.15 19.54
CA LYS A 121 -2.77 -16.40 20.32
C LYS A 121 -2.29 -17.64 19.57
N VAL A 122 -2.33 -17.63 18.23
CA VAL A 122 -1.99 -18.79 17.38
C VAL A 122 -0.74 -18.57 16.52
N ALA A 123 -0.17 -17.36 16.53
CA ALA A 123 0.97 -16.96 15.70
C ALA A 123 2.23 -17.84 15.87
N ASN A 124 2.44 -18.40 17.06
CA ASN A 124 3.58 -19.27 17.37
C ASN A 124 3.22 -20.78 17.36
N SER A 125 2.06 -21.14 16.84
CA SER A 125 1.54 -22.51 16.88
C SER A 125 1.33 -23.10 15.48
N GLY A 126 1.58 -24.40 15.35
CA GLY A 126 1.52 -25.10 14.07
C GLY A 126 2.80 -24.98 13.25
N LYS A 127 2.74 -25.42 11.99
CA LYS A 127 3.88 -25.38 11.07
C LYS A 127 4.14 -23.95 10.59
N ILE A 128 5.42 -23.56 10.48
CA ILE A 128 5.80 -22.29 9.84
C ILE A 128 5.81 -22.47 8.32
N ASN A 129 5.02 -21.65 7.64
CA ASN A 129 4.91 -21.60 6.19
C ASN A 129 5.64 -20.35 5.67
N LYS A 130 6.25 -20.46 4.48
CA LYS A 130 6.82 -19.31 3.78
C LYS A 130 5.73 -18.59 2.99
N LEU A 131 5.68 -17.27 3.09
CA LEU A 131 4.74 -16.41 2.40
C LEU A 131 5.50 -15.23 1.79
N LYS A 132 5.16 -14.87 0.55
CA LYS A 132 5.64 -13.63 -0.05
C LYS A 132 4.74 -12.50 0.41
N THR A 133 5.09 -11.86 1.52
CA THR A 133 4.32 -10.73 2.05
C THR A 133 4.37 -9.54 1.09
N VAL A 134 3.25 -8.81 1.03
CA VAL A 134 3.22 -7.50 0.38
C VAL A 134 4.02 -6.54 1.26
N LYS A 135 4.90 -5.75 0.62
CA LYS A 135 5.66 -4.72 1.31
C LYS A 135 4.71 -3.66 1.88
N VAL A 136 5.08 -3.12 3.04
CA VAL A 136 4.36 -2.00 3.65
C VAL A 136 4.80 -0.72 2.96
N ASP A 137 3.83 0.07 2.48
CA ASP A 137 4.12 1.33 1.79
C ASP A 137 4.83 2.33 2.69
N LEU A 138 4.43 2.41 3.96
CA LEU A 138 5.11 3.20 5.00
C LEU A 138 5.16 2.45 6.34
N PHE A 139 6.37 2.22 6.84
CA PHE A 139 6.67 1.82 8.20
C PHE A 139 7.01 3.05 9.03
N VAL A 140 6.43 3.17 10.22
CA VAL A 140 6.75 4.21 11.20
C VAL A 140 6.92 3.58 12.57
N GLN A 141 7.98 3.93 13.29
CA GLN A 141 8.13 3.60 14.70
C GLN A 141 8.11 4.89 15.53
N ASP A 142 7.29 4.93 16.56
CA ASP A 142 7.26 6.06 17.49
C ASP A 142 8.37 6.00 18.56
N LYS A 143 8.37 7.01 19.44
CA LYS A 143 9.37 7.13 20.51
C LYS A 143 9.20 6.08 21.61
N ASP A 144 8.00 5.52 21.75
CA ASP A 144 7.66 4.49 22.72
C ASP A 144 7.89 3.08 22.15
N GLY A 145 8.37 2.99 20.91
CA GLY A 145 8.67 1.75 20.20
C GLY A 145 7.47 1.14 19.49
N CYS A 146 6.30 1.80 19.49
CA CYS A 146 5.11 1.33 18.79
C CYS A 146 5.33 1.39 17.28
N VAL A 147 4.94 0.31 16.60
CA VAL A 147 5.07 0.16 15.15
C VAL A 147 3.73 0.44 14.48
N HIS A 148 3.77 1.29 13.46
CA HIS A 148 2.64 1.61 12.59
C HIS A 148 2.99 1.23 11.15
N LEU A 149 2.17 0.37 10.56
CA LEU A 149 2.28 -0.06 9.18
C LEU A 149 1.12 0.53 8.38
N PHE A 150 1.42 1.16 7.25
CA PHE A 150 0.43 1.79 6.39
C PHE A 150 0.47 1.20 4.98
N ASP A 151 -0.72 0.97 4.44
CA ASP A 151 -0.97 0.62 3.04
C ASP A 151 -1.70 1.79 2.38
N LEU A 152 -1.11 2.41 1.36
CA LEU A 152 -1.59 3.64 0.73
C LEU A 152 -2.36 3.32 -0.55
N LYS A 153 -3.64 3.69 -0.59
CA LYS A 153 -4.50 3.48 -1.77
C LYS A 153 -4.95 4.79 -2.38
N THR A 154 -4.86 4.89 -3.71
CA THR A 154 -5.17 6.10 -4.49
C THR A 154 -6.53 6.05 -5.17
N ALA A 155 -7.02 4.86 -5.52
CA ALA A 155 -8.31 4.65 -6.14
C ALA A 155 -9.33 4.14 -5.13
N LYS A 156 -10.61 4.50 -5.31
CA LYS A 156 -11.71 3.94 -4.53
C LYS A 156 -11.78 2.43 -4.79
N PRO A 157 -11.54 1.59 -3.77
CA PRO A 157 -11.54 0.14 -3.97
C PRO A 157 -12.97 -0.41 -4.08
N ASN A 158 -13.07 -1.53 -4.78
CA ASN A 158 -14.29 -2.35 -4.79
C ASN A 158 -14.28 -3.37 -3.63
N ILE A 159 -15.38 -4.13 -3.48
CA ILE A 159 -15.53 -5.12 -2.41
C ILE A 159 -14.44 -6.20 -2.45
N SER A 160 -14.00 -6.63 -3.64
CA SER A 160 -12.93 -7.62 -3.79
C SER A 160 -11.61 -7.06 -3.29
N ASN A 161 -11.27 -5.84 -3.70
CA ASN A 161 -10.06 -5.17 -3.26
C ASN A 161 -10.04 -4.95 -1.75
N PHE A 162 -11.17 -4.59 -1.14
CA PHE A 162 -11.25 -4.46 0.32
C PHE A 162 -10.96 -5.77 1.05
N LYS A 163 -11.41 -6.92 0.52
CA LYS A 163 -11.08 -8.22 1.10
C LYS A 163 -9.58 -8.49 1.03
N ASP A 164 -8.96 -8.20 -0.11
CA ASP A 164 -7.52 -8.38 -0.29
C ASP A 164 -6.73 -7.48 0.67
N PHE A 165 -7.09 -6.19 0.77
CA PHE A 165 -6.41 -5.25 1.68
C PHE A 165 -6.57 -5.68 3.13
N LYS A 166 -7.77 -6.10 3.53
CA LYS A 166 -8.00 -6.59 4.90
C LYS A 166 -7.13 -7.79 5.20
N ARG A 167 -7.03 -8.76 4.27
CA ARG A 167 -6.16 -9.92 4.43
C ARG A 167 -4.70 -9.51 4.57
N THR A 168 -4.19 -8.64 3.69
CA THR A 168 -2.82 -8.12 3.77
C THR A 168 -2.52 -7.50 5.14
N LEU A 169 -3.43 -6.68 5.68
CA LEU A 169 -3.26 -6.08 7.00
C LEU A 169 -3.23 -7.12 8.13
N LEU A 170 -3.97 -8.23 8.00
CA LEU A 170 -3.99 -9.30 8.99
C LEU A 170 -2.73 -10.18 8.90
N GLU A 171 -2.19 -10.38 7.69
CA GLU A 171 -0.94 -11.13 7.46
C GLU A 171 0.31 -10.39 7.96
N TRP A 172 0.20 -9.08 8.25
CA TRP A 172 1.27 -8.29 8.86
C TRP A 172 1.35 -8.39 10.40
N ILE A 173 0.39 -9.08 11.03
CA ILE A 173 0.32 -9.28 12.50
C ILE A 173 1.14 -10.49 12.92
#